data_AF-A0A9D6RKE1-F1
#
_entry.id   AF-A0A9D6RKE1-F1
#
_cell.length_a   1.000
_cell.length_b   1.000
_cell.length_c   1.000
_cell.angle_alpha   90.00
_cell.angle_beta   90.00
_cell.angle_gamma   90.00
#
_symmetry.space_group_name_H-M   'P 1'
#
loop_
_entity.id
_entity.type
_entity.pdbx_description
1 polymer ?
#
loop_
_entity_poly.entity_id
_entity_poly.type
_entity_poly.pdbx_seq_one_letter_code
_entity_poly.pdbx_strand_id
1 'polypeptide(L)'
;MSDAEVQQELARLHEASRAMDLLASRAQEERTPELGVALVTAVGDWIELIERFVDRCQDQPLLDRYFAAVQALEHLLTGLETAHSAEELGTVRTRMPLVVEQWSSVMGELLESAVADAEQRLS
;
A
#
# COMPACT_ATOMS: atom_id res chain seq x y z
N MET A 1 18.79 0.65 -9.99
CA MET A 1 18.98 0.73 -8.54
C MET A 1 19.72 -0.53 -8.10
N SER A 2 20.84 -0.36 -7.40
CA SER A 2 21.75 -1.41 -6.92
C SER A 2 21.11 -2.26 -5.82
N ASP A 3 21.71 -3.40 -5.49
CA ASP A 3 21.18 -4.31 -4.48
C ASP A 3 21.25 -3.70 -3.07
N ALA A 4 22.27 -2.87 -2.81
CA ALA A 4 22.36 -2.07 -1.59
C ALA A 4 21.19 -1.07 -1.46
N GLU A 5 20.75 -0.49 -2.58
CA GLU A 5 19.59 0.38 -2.61
C GLU A 5 18.28 -0.43 -2.39
N VAL A 6 18.15 -1.66 -2.92
CA VAL A 6 16.98 -2.53 -2.64
C VAL A 6 16.85 -2.81 -1.14
N GLN A 7 17.93 -3.23 -0.49
CA GLN A 7 17.92 -3.48 0.95
C GLN A 7 17.62 -2.22 1.75
N GLN A 8 18.13 -1.06 1.32
CA GLN A 8 17.84 0.21 1.96
C GLN A 8 16.37 0.60 1.82
N GLU A 9 15.76 0.46 0.64
CA GLU A 9 14.35 0.78 0.44
C GLU A 9 13.43 -0.20 1.18
N LEU A 10 13.77 -1.50 1.27
CA LEU A 10 13.02 -2.47 2.08
C LEU A 10 13.10 -2.13 3.57
N ALA A 11 14.27 -1.71 4.07
CA ALA A 11 14.43 -1.28 5.45
C ALA A 11 13.59 -0.02 5.75
N ARG A 12 13.57 0.95 4.83
CA ARG A 12 12.72 2.15 4.92
C ARG A 12 11.24 1.79 4.89
N LEU A 13 10.83 0.87 4.02
CA LEU A 13 9.44 0.43 3.91
C LEU A 13 8.97 -0.22 5.22
N HIS A 14 9.82 -1.03 5.85
CA HIS A 14 9.55 -1.64 7.15
C HIS A 14 9.43 -0.60 8.26
N GLU A 15 10.32 0.40 8.28
CA GLU A 15 10.26 1.51 9.24
C GLU A 15 9.00 2.35 9.07
N ALA A 16 8.65 2.72 7.83
CA ALA A 16 7.42 3.43 7.50
C ALA A 16 6.16 2.64 7.91
N SER A 17 6.14 1.33 7.66
CA SER A 17 5.02 0.45 8.06
C SER A 17 4.83 0.44 9.58
N ARG A 18 5.93 0.33 10.35
CA ARG A 18 5.88 0.41 11.82
C ARG A 18 5.42 1.78 12.32
N ALA A 19 5.87 2.85 11.67
CA ALA A 19 5.46 4.20 12.02
C ALA A 19 3.95 4.40 11.80
N MET A 20 3.42 3.91 10.67
CA MET A 20 1.98 3.92 10.40
C MET A 20 1.18 3.14 11.44
N ASP A 21 1.58 1.91 11.80
CA ASP A 21 0.89 1.10 12.80
C ASP A 21 0.83 1.78 14.18
N LEU A 22 1.94 2.41 14.59
CA LEU A 22 2.01 3.16 15.84
C LEU A 22 1.08 4.37 15.80
N LEU A 23 1.11 5.14 14.71
CA LEU A 23 0.26 6.30 14.53
C LEU A 23 -1.23 5.93 14.46
N ALA A 24 -1.56 4.82 13.79
CA ALA A 24 -2.93 4.33 13.66
C ALA A 24 -3.49 3.91 15.02
N SER A 25 -2.68 3.19 15.81
CA SER A 25 -3.01 2.80 17.18
C SER A 25 -3.26 4.02 18.06
N ARG A 26 -2.36 5.03 18.02
CA ARG A 26 -2.54 6.29 18.77
C ARG A 26 -3.75 7.09 18.32
N ALA A 27 -4.03 7.13 17.01
CA ALA A 27 -5.18 7.85 16.48
C ALA A 27 -6.51 7.27 16.96
N GLN A 28 -6.58 5.96 17.25
CA GLN A 28 -7.76 5.33 17.83
C GLN A 28 -8.04 5.84 19.27
N GLU A 29 -6.98 6.11 20.03
CA GLU A 29 -7.02 6.54 21.43
C GLU A 29 -7.22 8.06 21.58
N GLU A 30 -6.39 8.86 20.89
CA GLU A 30 -6.25 10.30 21.13
C GLU A 30 -7.12 11.16 20.19
N ARG A 31 -7.37 10.69 18.95
CA ARG A 31 -8.19 11.34 17.90
C ARG A 31 -7.89 12.83 17.66
N THR A 32 -6.61 13.21 17.61
CA THR A 32 -6.20 14.60 17.37
C THR A 32 -5.95 14.90 15.88
N PRO A 33 -6.15 16.14 15.41
CA PRO A 33 -5.83 16.54 14.04
C PRO A 33 -4.36 16.32 13.66
N GLU A 34 -3.44 16.51 14.60
CA GLU A 34 -2.00 16.34 14.40
C GLU A 34 -1.64 14.88 14.06
N LEU A 35 -2.32 13.92 14.69
CA LEU A 35 -2.17 12.50 14.35
C LEU A 35 -2.72 12.18 12.97
N GLY A 36 -3.80 12.86 12.55
CA GLY A 36 -4.32 12.76 11.19
C GLY A 36 -3.28 13.22 10.15
N VAL A 37 -2.63 14.37 10.37
CA VAL A 37 -1.56 14.86 9.50
C VAL A 37 -0.38 13.89 9.46
N ALA A 38 0.07 13.42 10.63
CA ALA A 38 1.19 12.48 10.71
C ALA A 38 0.90 11.15 9.99
N LEU A 39 -0.33 10.63 10.11
CA LEU A 39 -0.78 9.44 9.38
C LEU A 39 -0.74 9.64 7.87
N VAL A 40 -1.24 10.77 7.37
CA VAL A 40 -1.22 11.09 5.93
C VAL A 40 0.22 11.16 5.42
N THR A 41 1.13 11.81 6.15
CA THR A 41 2.55 11.84 5.79
C THR A 41 3.16 10.45 5.75
N ALA A 42 2.95 9.63 6.79
CA ALA A 42 3.51 8.28 6.83
C ALA A 42 2.97 7.36 5.72
N VAL A 43 1.68 7.50 5.37
CA VAL A 43 1.08 6.80 4.22
C VAL A 43 1.69 7.27 2.91
N GLY A 44 1.90 8.58 2.73
CA GLY A 44 2.56 9.13 1.55
C GLY A 44 3.97 8.60 1.36
N ASP A 45 4.78 8.60 2.43
CA ASP A 45 6.14 8.05 2.41
C ASP A 45 6.12 6.54 2.06
N TRP A 46 5.17 5.79 2.60
CA TRP A 46 5.02 4.36 2.31
C TRP A 46 4.65 4.11 0.84
N ILE A 47 3.72 4.90 0.27
CA ILE A 47 3.33 4.81 -1.15
C ILE A 47 4.52 5.11 -2.05
N GLU A 48 5.28 6.17 -1.78
CA GLU A 48 6.45 6.54 -2.58
C GLU A 48 7.49 5.40 -2.60
N LEU A 49 7.71 4.75 -1.44
CA LEU A 49 8.61 3.60 -1.35
C LEU A 49 8.12 2.43 -2.19
N ILE A 50 6.81 2.16 -2.19
CA ILE A 50 6.19 1.13 -3.03
C ILE A 50 6.31 1.45 -4.52
N GLU A 51 6.05 2.69 -4.93
CA GLU A 51 6.15 3.10 -6.34
C GLU A 51 7.55 2.87 -6.90
N ARG A 52 8.61 3.06 -6.09
CA ARG A 52 9.98 2.72 -6.49
C ARG A 52 10.19 1.24 -6.80
N PHE A 53 9.45 0.33 -6.15
CA PHE A 53 9.49 -1.11 -6.47
C PHE A 53 8.66 -1.42 -7.72
N VAL A 54 7.51 -0.78 -7.87
CA VAL A 54 6.65 -0.90 -9.06
C VAL A 54 7.40 -0.48 -10.32
N ASP A 55 8.08 0.67 -10.30
CA ASP A 55 8.87 1.21 -11.41
C ASP A 55 9.99 0.27 -11.89
N ARG A 56 10.40 -0.66 -11.03
CA ARG A 56 11.46 -1.63 -11.33
C ARG A 56 10.92 -2.99 -11.75
N CYS A 57 9.65 -3.27 -11.49
CA CYS A 57 9.04 -4.55 -11.85
C CYS A 57 9.03 -4.70 -13.38
N GLN A 58 9.61 -5.81 -13.87
CA GLN A 58 9.62 -6.13 -15.30
C GLN A 58 8.52 -7.12 -15.69
N ASP A 59 7.84 -7.71 -14.70
CA ASP A 59 6.71 -8.61 -14.90
C ASP A 59 5.45 -7.81 -15.23
N GLN A 60 5.16 -7.69 -16.53
CA GLN A 60 3.99 -6.94 -17.01
C GLN A 60 2.66 -7.51 -16.48
N PRO A 61 2.41 -8.84 -16.49
CA PRO A 61 1.24 -9.40 -15.82
C PRO A 61 1.07 -8.99 -14.34
N LEU A 62 2.17 -8.93 -13.58
CA LEU A 62 2.13 -8.48 -12.18
C LEU A 62 1.78 -6.99 -12.07
N LEU A 63 2.37 -6.15 -12.93
CA LEU A 63 2.05 -4.72 -13.00
C LEU A 63 0.58 -4.48 -13.37
N ASP A 64 0.04 -5.20 -14.35
CA ASP A 64 -1.36 -5.07 -14.76
C ASP A 64 -2.30 -5.40 -13.60
N ARG A 65 -1.99 -6.45 -12.82
CA ARG A 65 -2.73 -6.81 -11.61
C ARG A 65 -2.61 -5.75 -10.53
N TYR A 66 -1.43 -5.16 -10.35
CA TYR A 66 -1.21 -4.09 -9.39
C TYR A 66 -2.06 -2.87 -9.71
N PHE A 67 -2.01 -2.38 -10.96
CA PHE A 67 -2.82 -1.23 -11.38
C PHE A 67 -4.32 -1.51 -11.29
N ALA A 68 -4.77 -2.72 -11.61
CA ALA A 68 -6.16 -3.11 -11.43
C ALA A 68 -6.58 -3.10 -9.95
N ALA A 69 -5.73 -3.56 -9.05
CA ALA A 69 -6.00 -3.57 -7.61
C ALA A 69 -6.02 -2.15 -7.02
N VAL A 70 -5.09 -1.29 -7.42
CA VAL A 70 -5.08 0.14 -7.05
C VAL A 70 -6.35 0.83 -7.54
N GLN A 71 -6.73 0.62 -8.80
CA GLN A 71 -7.97 1.18 -9.35
C GLN A 71 -9.20 0.67 -8.59
N ALA A 72 -9.23 -0.60 -8.17
CA ALA A 72 -10.32 -1.14 -7.37
C ALA A 72 -10.42 -0.46 -5.99
N LEU A 73 -9.28 -0.16 -5.35
CA LEU A 73 -9.23 0.61 -4.09
C LEU A 73 -9.74 2.05 -4.29
N GLU A 74 -9.29 2.74 -5.34
CA GLU A 74 -9.74 4.10 -5.68
C GLU A 74 -11.25 4.17 -5.87
N HIS A 75 -11.83 3.20 -6.59
CA HIS A 75 -13.28 3.09 -6.74
C HIS A 75 -13.98 2.87 -5.39
N LEU A 76 -13.35 2.13 -4.48
CA LEU A 76 -13.89 1.87 -3.15
C LEU A 76 -13.89 3.13 -2.28
N LEU A 77 -12.80 3.89 -2.30
CA LEU A 77 -12.65 5.17 -1.60
C LEU A 77 -13.60 6.22 -2.15
N THR A 78 -13.70 6.33 -3.48
CA THR A 78 -14.69 7.19 -4.14
C THR A 78 -16.11 6.80 -3.71
N GLY A 79 -16.41 5.49 -3.67
CA GLY A 79 -17.69 4.99 -3.20
C GLY A 79 -17.99 5.33 -1.74
N LEU A 80 -16.98 5.37 -0.85
CA LEU A 80 -17.14 5.85 0.53
C LEU A 80 -17.42 7.35 0.58
N GLU A 81 -16.71 8.15 -0.21
CA GLU A 81 -16.86 9.60 -0.27
C GLU A 81 -18.22 10.02 -0.83
N THR A 82 -18.70 9.34 -1.87
CA THR A 82 -19.91 9.71 -2.60
C THR A 82 -21.15 8.93 -2.15
N ALA A 83 -21.09 8.10 -1.10
CA ALA A 83 -22.26 7.39 -0.62
C ALA A 83 -23.23 8.36 0.09
N HIS A 84 -24.48 8.41 -0.38
CA HIS A 84 -25.54 9.24 0.18
C HIS A 84 -26.57 8.41 0.95
N SER A 85 -26.42 7.08 0.99
CA SER A 85 -27.34 6.15 1.64
C SER A 85 -26.64 5.01 2.39
N ALA A 86 -27.34 4.44 3.35
CA ALA A 86 -26.88 3.27 4.09
C ALA A 86 -26.76 2.01 3.20
N GLU A 87 -27.56 1.93 2.13
CA GLU A 87 -27.50 0.85 1.15
C GLU A 87 -26.17 0.91 0.36
N GLU A 88 -25.83 2.09 -0.17
CA GLU A 88 -24.55 2.31 -0.87
C GLU A 88 -23.34 2.03 0.04
N LEU A 89 -23.35 2.53 1.27
CA LEU A 89 -22.33 2.19 2.27
C LEU A 89 -22.28 0.68 2.56
N GLY A 90 -23.43 0.00 2.56
CA GLY A 90 -23.54 -1.44 2.69
C GLY A 90 -22.86 -2.20 1.55
N THR A 91 -23.05 -1.75 0.30
CA THR A 91 -22.37 -2.30 -0.87
C THR A 91 -20.87 -2.11 -0.80
N VAL A 92 -20.41 -0.91 -0.45
CA VAL A 92 -18.98 -0.60 -0.31
C VAL A 92 -18.34 -1.45 0.78
N ARG A 93 -18.97 -1.52 1.96
CA ARG A 93 -18.54 -2.38 3.07
C ARG A 93 -18.43 -3.85 2.69
N THR A 94 -19.35 -4.36 1.87
CA THR A 94 -19.34 -5.77 1.43
C THR A 94 -18.18 -6.06 0.48
N ARG A 95 -17.78 -5.09 -0.36
CA ARG A 95 -16.69 -5.25 -1.33
C ARG A 95 -15.31 -4.99 -0.74
N MET A 96 -15.23 -4.21 0.35
CA MET A 96 -14.00 -3.76 0.98
C MET A 96 -13.00 -4.88 1.30
N PRO A 97 -13.38 -6.00 1.95
CA PRO A 97 -12.41 -7.03 2.33
C PRO A 97 -11.70 -7.63 1.12
N LEU A 98 -12.45 -7.94 0.05
CA LEU A 98 -11.90 -8.55 -1.16
C LEU A 98 -10.92 -7.61 -1.87
N VAL A 99 -11.27 -6.34 -2.01
CA VAL A 99 -10.42 -5.36 -2.70
C VAL A 99 -9.14 -5.09 -1.92
N VAL A 100 -9.24 -4.97 -0.59
CA VAL A 100 -8.06 -4.81 0.28
C VAL A 100 -7.16 -6.05 0.23
N GLU A 101 -7.74 -7.25 0.25
CA GLU A 101 -7.00 -8.51 0.14
C GLU A 101 -6.27 -8.63 -1.20
N GLN A 102 -6.95 -8.32 -2.31
CA GLN A 102 -6.35 -8.34 -3.65
C GLN A 102 -5.17 -7.37 -3.77
N TRP A 103 -5.34 -6.15 -3.27
CA TRP A 103 -4.27 -5.16 -3.24
C TRP A 103 -3.11 -5.60 -2.35
N SER A 104 -3.37 -6.11 -1.14
CA SER A 104 -2.32 -6.60 -0.25
C SER A 104 -1.56 -7.79 -0.85
N SER A 105 -2.25 -8.69 -1.54
CA SER A 105 -1.64 -9.85 -2.19
C SER A 105 -0.69 -9.42 -3.31
N VAL A 106 -1.15 -8.57 -4.22
CA VAL A 106 -0.32 -8.14 -5.36
C VAL A 106 0.86 -7.27 -4.91
N MET A 107 0.69 -6.52 -3.83
CA MET A 107 1.77 -5.80 -3.16
C MET A 107 2.85 -6.74 -2.62
N GLY A 108 2.45 -7.85 -1.99
CA GLY A 108 3.38 -8.89 -1.54
C GLY A 108 4.18 -9.48 -2.70
N GLU A 109 3.51 -9.84 -3.79
CA GLU A 109 4.14 -10.40 -4.99
C GLU A 109 5.16 -9.43 -5.63
N LEU A 110 4.87 -8.12 -5.65
CA LEU A 110 5.80 -7.09 -6.12
C LEU A 110 7.07 -7.02 -5.27
N LEU A 111 6.93 -7.06 -3.94
CA LEU A 111 8.07 -7.04 -3.04
C LEU A 111 8.90 -8.32 -3.14
N GLU A 112 8.25 -9.48 -3.25
CA GLU A 112 8.92 -10.76 -3.46
C GLU A 112 9.70 -10.78 -4.79
N SER A 113 9.11 -10.25 -5.86
CA SER A 113 9.77 -10.10 -7.16
C SER A 113 11.03 -9.22 -7.05
N ALA A 114 10.93 -8.09 -6.35
CA ALA A 114 12.06 -7.19 -6.12
C ALA A 114 13.18 -7.83 -5.28
N VAL A 115 12.83 -8.64 -4.28
CA VAL A 115 13.80 -9.40 -3.47
C VAL A 115 14.48 -10.47 -4.32
N ALA A 116 13.72 -11.26 -5.08
CA ALA A 116 14.26 -12.32 -5.92
C ALA A 116 15.23 -11.78 -7.00
N ASP A 117 14.90 -10.63 -7.61
CA ASP A 117 15.78 -9.94 -8.56
C ASP A 117 17.09 -9.47 -7.91
N ALA A 118 17.06 -9.01 -6.66
CA ALA A 118 18.26 -8.65 -5.91
C ALA A 118 19.11 -9.88 -5.54
N GLU A 119 18.50 -10.99 -5.14
CA GLU A 119 19.21 -12.25 -4.80
C GLU A 119 19.94 -12.85 -6.00
N GLN A 120 19.33 -12.82 -7.19
CA GLN A 120 19.92 -13.35 -8.41
C GLN A 120 21.20 -12.60 -8.84
N ARG A 121 21.30 -11.30 -8.54
CA ARG A 121 22.50 -10.50 -8.87
C ARG A 121 23.68 -10.73 -7.93
N LEU A 122 23.42 -11.26 -6.74
CA LEU A 122 24.43 -11.57 -5.72
C LEU A 122 25.03 -12.97 -5.87
N SER A 123 24.42 -13.82 -6.69
CA SER A 123 24.85 -15.22 -6.96
C SER A 123 25.79 -15.31 -8.15
#